data_AF-A0A833RWB9-F1
#
_entry.id   AF-A0A833RWB9-F1
#
_cell.length_a   1.000
_cell.length_b   1.000
_cell.length_c   1.000
_cell.angle_alpha   90.00
_cell.angle_beta   90.00
_cell.angle_gamma   90.00
#
_symmetry.space_group_name_H-M   'P 1'
#
loop_
_entity.id
_entity.type
_entity.pdbx_description
1 polymer ?
#
loop_
_entity_poly.entity_id
_entity_poly.type
_entity_poly.pdbx_seq_one_letter_code
_entity_poly.pdbx_strand_id
1 'polypeptide(L)'
;MEVNHLTIDERVFEKVLRRKLSNETVRILEIKYYYLSEKGMNFLSDLYEIHIRYTVPSNNDKTNETKLEQAINVVVKVEPLNELLHSIVSQQDLFDTELKVLRDVLPRIKKFVSPQLGPDLLYGSSDSRILIMENLLERGFAMKDRQKGLPLQHCRLVLQQLARLHAGSVAVFEENPEIVDSFIDGGILSSKCPKTFIRMMEVSLLRIAEQMKMWSDEKCARTASKLIKLSETIGAECVHIYDYDIDEFCVLNHGDCWINNIMFKENEKGQPVELLLVDYQMSVYTSPAIDLLYFLNICPEFDLKYTQDDYFLKIYLDTLEETMKNIDCKRKPPTMKQLREAMHKRRLYAVFSGVILYLRMMADKEDTEDFVLLFDKLSGETKLDVFKNPDAVKLAHKMIPIMNERGYFD
;
A
#
# COMPACT_ATOMS: atom_id res chain seq x y z
N MET A 1 -0.87 21.58 14.84
CA MET A 1 -1.31 21.83 16.23
C MET A 1 -0.72 20.73 17.09
N GLU A 2 -0.18 21.04 18.27
CA GLU A 2 0.13 20.00 19.27
C GLU A 2 -1.18 19.32 19.65
N VAL A 3 -1.31 18.03 19.37
CA VAL A 3 -2.50 17.25 19.71
C VAL A 3 -2.18 16.40 20.93
N ASN A 4 -2.91 16.63 22.02
CA ASN A 4 -2.63 16.09 23.36
C ASN A 4 -3.27 14.70 23.61
N HIS A 5 -3.56 13.93 22.56
CA HIS A 5 -4.32 12.67 22.68
C HIS A 5 -3.45 11.40 22.63
N LEU A 6 -2.19 11.50 22.21
CA LEU A 6 -1.31 10.35 22.09
C LEU A 6 -0.37 10.28 23.31
N THR A 7 -0.76 9.54 24.34
CA THR A 7 0.07 9.33 25.54
C THR A 7 0.92 8.07 25.36
N ILE A 8 2.03 8.18 24.62
CA ILE A 8 3.06 7.13 24.59
C ILE A 8 4.00 7.34 25.77
N ASP A 9 4.26 6.28 26.53
CA ASP A 9 5.23 6.31 27.64
C ASP A 9 6.62 6.73 27.10
N GLU A 10 7.21 7.76 27.70
CA GLU A 10 8.56 8.27 27.38
C GLU A 10 9.61 7.14 27.34
N ARG A 11 9.44 6.11 28.17
CA ARG A 11 10.31 4.92 28.20
C ARG A 11 10.38 4.17 26.87
N VAL A 12 9.32 4.25 26.05
CA VAL A 12 9.31 3.67 24.70
C VAL A 12 10.32 4.41 23.82
N PHE A 13 10.33 5.74 23.86
CA PHE A 13 11.27 6.57 23.10
C PHE A 13 12.69 6.43 23.63
N GLU A 14 12.89 6.31 24.95
CA GLU A 14 14.21 6.00 25.49
C GLU A 14 14.73 4.66 24.94
N LYS A 15 13.89 3.61 24.94
CA LYS A 15 14.24 2.30 24.41
C LYS A 15 14.59 2.35 22.92
N VAL A 16 13.86 3.15 22.13
CA VAL A 16 14.17 3.42 20.72
C VAL A 16 15.56 4.03 20.58
N LEU A 17 15.84 5.12 21.31
CA LEU A 17 17.11 5.83 21.21
C LEU A 17 18.29 4.96 21.66
N ARG A 18 18.15 4.26 22.79
CA ARG A 18 19.21 3.40 23.33
C ARG A 18 19.58 2.28 22.37
N ARG A 19 18.58 1.64 21.73
CA ARG A 19 18.81 0.63 20.69
C ARG A 19 19.47 1.21 19.46
N LYS A 20 18.94 2.32 18.93
CA LYS A 20 19.47 2.97 17.71
C LYS A 20 20.92 3.42 17.89
N LEU A 21 21.25 3.97 19.05
CA LEU A 21 22.57 4.53 19.36
C LEU A 21 23.52 3.50 20.00
N SER A 22 23.03 2.31 20.34
CA SER A 22 23.76 1.33 21.15
C SER A 22 24.33 1.94 22.44
N ASN A 23 23.54 2.81 23.11
CA ASN A 23 23.99 3.59 24.26
C ASN A 23 22.90 3.69 25.33
N GLU A 24 23.13 3.12 26.52
CA GLU A 24 22.19 3.10 27.64
C GLU A 24 22.11 4.41 28.44
N THR A 25 23.02 5.35 28.20
CA THR A 25 23.12 6.61 28.97
C THR A 25 22.32 7.76 28.37
N VAL A 26 21.57 7.50 27.29
CA VAL A 26 20.70 8.48 26.65
C VAL A 26 19.66 9.00 27.64
N ARG A 27 19.48 10.32 27.69
CA ARG A 27 18.38 10.95 28.43
C ARG A 27 17.59 11.87 27.53
N ILE A 28 16.28 11.70 27.52
CA ILE A 28 15.36 12.58 26.81
C ILE A 28 15.28 13.92 27.54
N LEU A 29 15.29 15.00 26.76
CA LEU A 29 15.11 16.37 27.24
C LEU A 29 13.71 16.88 26.93
N GLU A 30 13.18 16.56 25.75
CA GLU A 30 11.90 17.05 25.27
C GLU A 30 11.36 16.11 24.18
N ILE A 31 10.04 15.93 24.16
CA ILE A 31 9.31 15.26 23.09
C ILE A 31 8.19 16.19 22.61
N LYS A 32 8.13 16.44 21.31
CA LYS A 32 7.02 17.17 20.67
C LYS A 32 6.28 16.27 19.70
N TYR A 33 4.95 16.41 19.70
CA TYR A 33 4.04 15.57 18.92
C TYR A 33 3.35 16.42 17.86
N TYR A 34 3.47 16.00 16.60
CA TYR A 34 2.83 16.65 15.46
C TYR A 34 1.95 15.63 14.74
N TYR A 35 0.63 15.84 14.76
CA TYR A 35 -0.31 14.98 14.05
C TYR A 35 -0.18 15.17 12.54
N LEU A 36 -0.01 14.07 11.79
CA LEU A 36 0.23 14.07 10.34
C LEU A 36 -0.98 13.63 9.51
N SER A 37 -1.95 12.91 10.11
CA SER A 37 -3.06 12.36 9.32
C SER A 37 -3.99 13.46 8.80
N GLU A 38 -4.01 13.60 7.47
CA GLU A 38 -4.95 14.47 6.77
C GLU A 38 -6.11 13.65 6.16
N LYS A 39 -7.29 14.28 6.06
CA LYS A 39 -8.44 13.71 5.36
C LYS A 39 -8.06 13.33 3.92
N GLY A 40 -8.08 12.03 3.62
CA GLY A 40 -7.82 11.48 2.28
C GLY A 40 -6.43 10.86 2.08
N MET A 41 -5.59 10.76 3.12
CA MET A 41 -4.24 10.18 3.02
C MET A 41 -4.06 8.92 3.86
N ASN A 42 -4.46 8.92 5.14
CA ASN A 42 -4.29 7.79 6.06
C ASN A 42 -5.63 7.34 6.62
N PHE A 43 -6.27 6.36 5.98
CA PHE A 43 -7.64 5.98 6.32
C PHE A 43 -7.76 4.99 7.48
N LEU A 44 -6.73 4.17 7.70
CA LEU A 44 -6.77 3.02 8.61
C LEU A 44 -5.71 3.11 9.72
N SER A 45 -5.15 4.31 9.93
CA SER A 45 -4.19 4.57 11.00
C SER A 45 -4.07 6.06 11.29
N ASP A 46 -3.65 6.39 12.51
CA ASP A 46 -3.22 7.73 12.87
C ASP A 46 -1.69 7.84 12.83
N LEU A 47 -1.18 8.84 12.11
CA LEU A 47 0.25 9.12 11.99
C LEU A 47 0.63 10.37 12.77
N TYR A 48 1.78 10.29 13.44
CA TYR A 48 2.39 11.40 14.16
C TYR A 48 3.87 11.50 13.79
N GLU A 49 4.35 12.72 13.59
CA GLU A 49 5.77 13.04 13.61
C GLU A 49 6.15 13.43 15.03
N ILE A 50 7.15 12.74 15.58
CA ILE A 50 7.63 12.97 16.93
C ILE A 50 9.05 13.50 16.87
N HIS A 51 9.24 14.70 17.41
CA HIS A 51 10.57 15.33 17.54
C HIS A 51 11.10 15.07 18.94
N ILE A 52 12.24 14.38 19.02
CA ILE A 52 12.83 13.97 20.30
C ILE A 52 14.18 14.65 20.45
N ARG A 53 14.32 15.52 21.45
CA ARG A 53 15.62 16.07 21.86
C ARG A 53 16.16 15.23 23.01
N TYR A 54 17.43 14.86 22.93
CA TYR A 54 18.08 14.00 23.92
C TYR A 54 19.55 14.37 24.11
N THR A 55 20.15 13.85 25.17
CA THR A 55 21.58 14.00 25.48
C THR A 55 22.31 12.68 25.42
N VAL A 56 23.55 12.71 24.94
CA VAL A 56 24.53 11.62 25.02
C VAL A 56 25.82 12.10 25.67
N PRO A 57 26.55 11.25 26.43
CA PRO A 57 27.87 11.61 26.94
C PRO A 57 28.85 11.86 25.78
N SER A 58 29.64 12.92 25.89
CA SER A 58 30.78 13.14 24.99
C SER A 58 31.87 12.10 25.26
N ASN A 59 32.32 11.39 24.21
CA ASN A 59 33.42 10.43 24.31
C ASN A 59 34.79 11.08 24.62
N ASN A 60 34.88 12.42 24.69
CA ASN A 60 36.15 13.14 24.65
C ASN A 60 36.69 13.66 25.98
N ASP A 61 36.01 13.54 27.13
CA ASP A 61 36.59 14.03 28.39
C ASP A 61 36.26 13.13 29.59
N LYS A 62 37.30 12.48 30.13
CA LYS A 62 37.23 11.66 31.36
C LYS A 62 37.06 12.48 32.64
N THR A 63 36.91 13.80 32.55
CA THR A 63 36.94 14.68 33.72
C THR A 63 35.86 15.76 33.74
N ASN A 64 35.02 15.89 32.71
CA ASN A 64 33.85 16.77 32.72
C ASN A 64 32.72 16.12 31.93
N GLU A 65 31.55 15.91 32.55
CA GLU A 65 30.33 15.40 31.91
C GLU A 65 29.76 16.39 30.88
N THR A 66 30.47 16.66 29.78
CA THR A 66 29.90 17.40 28.65
C THR A 66 28.89 16.48 27.97
N LYS A 67 27.61 16.83 28.13
CA LYS A 67 26.48 16.19 27.46
C LYS A 67 26.27 16.89 26.13
N LEU A 68 26.31 16.13 25.04
CA LEU A 68 26.00 16.62 23.70
C LEU A 68 24.48 16.51 23.50
N GLU A 69 23.82 17.63 23.22
CA GLU A 69 22.43 17.64 22.79
C GLU A 69 22.32 17.21 21.33
N GLN A 70 21.37 16.34 21.05
CA GLN A 70 21.03 15.85 19.72
C GLN A 70 19.51 15.82 19.56
N ALA A 71 19.05 15.69 18.32
CA ALA A 71 17.65 15.56 17.99
C ALA A 71 17.45 14.46 16.94
N ILE A 72 16.29 13.80 17.00
CA ILE A 72 15.83 12.88 15.96
C ILE A 72 14.34 13.07 15.75
N ASN A 73 13.91 12.94 14.50
CA ASN A 73 12.50 12.88 14.14
C ASN A 73 12.13 11.45 13.74
N VAL A 74 11.03 10.96 14.30
CA VAL A 74 10.50 9.62 14.02
C VAL A 74 9.04 9.71 13.62
N VAL A 75 8.58 8.75 12.82
CA VAL A 75 7.16 8.60 12.51
C VAL A 75 6.58 7.55 13.42
N VAL A 76 5.47 7.88 14.07
CA VAL A 76 4.69 6.99 14.90
C VAL A 76 3.37 6.70 14.22
N LYS A 77 3.07 5.42 14.00
CA LYS A 77 1.81 4.92 13.48
C LYS A 77 1.09 4.14 14.56
N VAL A 78 -0.19 4.45 14.76
CA VAL A 78 -1.08 3.77 15.72
C VAL A 78 -2.40 3.42 15.05
N GLU A 79 -3.13 2.47 15.64
CA GLU A 79 -4.50 2.19 15.22
C GLU A 79 -5.38 3.46 15.34
N PRO A 80 -6.43 3.59 14.50
CA PRO A 80 -7.29 4.77 14.49
C PRO A 80 -7.91 5.08 15.86
N LEU A 81 -7.98 6.35 16.21
CA LEU A 81 -8.73 6.81 17.39
C LEU A 81 -10.25 6.65 17.23
N ASN A 82 -10.75 6.57 15.99
CA ASN A 82 -12.15 6.32 15.70
C ASN A 82 -12.51 4.85 15.92
N GLU A 83 -13.51 4.58 16.77
CA GLU A 83 -13.89 3.22 17.17
C GLU A 83 -14.29 2.30 16.01
N LEU A 84 -14.99 2.83 14.99
CA LEU A 84 -15.39 2.04 13.82
C LEU A 84 -14.17 1.62 13.00
N LEU A 85 -13.29 2.57 12.69
CA LEU A 85 -12.07 2.31 11.93
C LEU A 85 -11.13 1.38 12.71
N HIS A 86 -10.99 1.57 14.01
CA HIS A 86 -10.26 0.66 14.89
C HIS A 86 -10.83 -0.77 14.82
N SER A 87 -12.15 -0.92 14.89
CA SER A 87 -12.81 -2.23 14.77
C SER A 87 -12.52 -2.90 13.42
N ILE A 88 -12.57 -2.14 12.33
CA ILE A 88 -12.25 -2.63 10.98
C ILE A 88 -10.79 -3.09 10.89
N VAL A 89 -9.85 -2.29 11.41
CA VAL A 89 -8.41 -2.58 11.41
C VAL A 89 -8.11 -3.84 12.23
N SER A 90 -8.69 -3.94 13.42
CA SER A 90 -8.49 -5.05 14.34
C SER A 90 -9.09 -6.35 13.80
N GLN A 91 -10.30 -6.32 13.23
CA GLN A 91 -10.95 -7.51 12.66
C GLN A 91 -10.23 -8.08 11.44
N GLN A 92 -9.46 -7.25 10.72
CA GLN A 92 -8.70 -7.63 9.54
C GLN A 92 -7.21 -7.90 9.83
N ASP A 93 -6.78 -7.82 11.10
CA ASP A 93 -5.38 -7.99 11.52
C ASP A 93 -4.38 -7.07 10.79
N LEU A 94 -4.81 -5.88 10.33
CA LEU A 94 -3.98 -5.01 9.48
C LEU A 94 -2.72 -4.51 10.21
N PHE A 95 -2.87 -4.13 11.48
CA PHE A 95 -1.73 -3.70 12.31
C PHE A 95 -0.72 -4.83 12.51
N ASP A 96 -1.19 -6.03 12.86
CA ASP A 96 -0.31 -7.17 13.13
C ASP A 96 0.38 -7.65 11.85
N THR A 97 -0.32 -7.57 10.71
CA THR A 97 0.26 -7.83 9.38
C THR A 97 1.40 -6.86 9.09
N GLU A 98 1.19 -5.55 9.25
CA GLU A 98 2.23 -4.55 9.02
C GLU A 98 3.43 -4.75 9.97
N LEU A 99 3.16 -4.97 11.26
CA LEU A 99 4.21 -5.24 12.24
C LEU A 99 5.01 -6.48 11.86
N LYS A 100 4.36 -7.55 11.41
CA LYS A 100 5.01 -8.80 10.97
C LYS A 100 5.93 -8.53 9.78
N VAL A 101 5.47 -7.78 8.79
CA VAL A 101 6.29 -7.45 7.61
C VAL A 101 7.49 -6.59 8.00
N LEU A 102 7.28 -5.50 8.73
CA LEU A 102 8.34 -4.55 9.12
C LEU A 102 9.37 -5.16 10.08
N ARG A 103 8.93 -5.99 11.04
CA ARG A 103 9.80 -6.59 12.07
C ARG A 103 10.49 -7.86 11.59
N ASP A 104 9.74 -8.72 10.90
CA ASP A 104 10.19 -10.08 10.63
C ASP A 104 10.55 -10.28 9.16
N VAL A 105 9.82 -9.72 8.19
CA VAL A 105 10.05 -10.02 6.77
C VAL A 105 11.12 -9.10 6.16
N LEU A 106 10.91 -7.78 6.15
CA LEU A 106 11.80 -6.85 5.46
C LEU A 106 13.25 -6.90 5.97
N PRO A 107 13.54 -7.04 7.28
CA PRO A 107 14.91 -7.18 7.75
C PRO A 107 15.60 -8.46 7.25
N ARG A 108 14.84 -9.54 6.99
CA ARG A 108 15.37 -10.76 6.39
C ARG A 108 15.66 -10.54 4.91
N ILE A 109 14.74 -9.92 4.17
CA ILE A 109 14.94 -9.57 2.75
C ILE A 109 16.18 -8.67 2.55
N LYS A 110 16.36 -7.67 3.43
CA LYS A 110 17.49 -6.72 3.41
C LYS A 110 18.87 -7.39 3.49
N LYS A 111 18.96 -8.65 3.93
CA LYS A 111 20.24 -9.39 4.01
C LYS A 111 20.79 -9.78 2.64
N PHE A 112 19.94 -9.92 1.63
CA PHE A 112 20.32 -10.42 0.31
C PHE A 112 19.79 -9.57 -0.86
N VAL A 113 18.75 -8.76 -0.65
CA VAL A 113 18.26 -7.79 -1.66
C VAL A 113 18.73 -6.37 -1.31
N SER A 114 19.27 -5.68 -2.32
CA SER A 114 19.54 -4.25 -2.32
C SER A 114 18.88 -3.63 -3.57
N PRO A 115 18.22 -2.46 -3.49
CA PRO A 115 18.17 -1.49 -2.38
C PRO A 115 17.14 -1.82 -1.27
N GLN A 116 17.09 -0.96 -0.23
CA GLN A 116 16.10 -1.01 0.86
C GLN A 116 14.67 -1.00 0.30
N LEU A 117 13.77 -1.80 0.89
CA LEU A 117 12.39 -1.98 0.39
C LEU A 117 11.35 -1.08 1.07
N GLY A 118 11.53 -0.79 2.35
CA GLY A 118 10.63 0.03 3.15
C GLY A 118 11.35 0.63 4.37
N PRO A 119 10.65 1.38 5.23
CA PRO A 119 11.26 2.08 6.35
C PRO A 119 11.84 1.11 7.38
N ASP A 120 12.92 1.52 8.04
CA ASP A 120 13.44 0.81 9.20
C ASP A 120 12.49 0.98 10.41
N LEU A 121 12.03 -0.15 10.96
CA LEU A 121 11.25 -0.20 12.19
C LEU A 121 12.19 -0.04 13.41
N LEU A 122 12.00 1.03 14.17
CA LEU A 122 12.77 1.32 15.37
C LEU A 122 12.16 0.66 16.62
N TYR A 123 10.83 0.59 16.67
CA TYR A 123 10.07 -0.10 17.71
C TYR A 123 8.71 -0.52 17.18
N GLY A 124 8.25 -1.70 17.57
CA GLY A 124 6.92 -2.20 17.24
C GLY A 124 6.39 -3.07 18.36
N SER A 125 5.10 -2.95 18.67
CA SER A 125 4.45 -3.65 19.78
C SER A 125 2.99 -3.94 19.45
N SER A 126 2.63 -5.23 19.44
CA SER A 126 1.23 -5.67 19.29
C SER A 126 0.39 -5.26 20.51
N ASP A 127 0.93 -5.42 21.73
CA ASP A 127 0.19 -5.11 22.97
C ASP A 127 -0.23 -3.65 23.06
N SER A 128 0.64 -2.75 22.63
CA SER A 128 0.40 -1.31 22.69
C SER A 128 -0.04 -0.73 21.34
N ARG A 129 -0.19 -1.55 20.29
CA ARG A 129 -0.62 -1.13 18.94
C ARG A 129 0.15 0.09 18.40
N ILE A 130 1.48 0.09 18.58
CA ILE A 130 2.37 1.18 18.16
C ILE A 130 3.47 0.67 17.23
N LEU A 131 3.69 1.39 16.13
CA LEU A 131 4.87 1.29 15.27
C LEU A 131 5.63 2.62 15.32
N ILE A 132 6.94 2.57 15.55
CA ILE A 132 7.86 3.72 15.48
C ILE A 132 8.88 3.44 14.40
N MET A 133 8.92 4.29 13.39
CA MET A 133 9.72 4.14 12.17
C MET A 133 10.62 5.35 11.97
N GLU A 134 11.64 5.19 11.14
CA GLU A 134 12.43 6.33 10.66
C GLU A 134 11.55 7.35 9.90
N ASN A 135 11.91 8.64 9.98
CA ASN A 135 11.25 9.68 9.19
C ASN A 135 11.90 9.78 7.80
N LEU A 136 11.19 9.30 6.77
CA LEU A 136 11.69 9.29 5.40
C LEU A 136 11.75 10.68 4.75
N LEU A 137 11.00 11.66 5.26
CA LEU A 137 11.06 13.05 4.77
C LEU A 137 12.46 13.64 5.00
N GLU A 138 13.09 13.34 6.14
CA GLU A 138 14.46 13.80 6.45
C GLU A 138 15.52 13.21 5.50
N ARG A 139 15.23 12.06 4.90
CA ARG A 139 16.09 11.40 3.91
C ARG A 139 15.87 11.91 2.47
N GLY A 140 14.95 12.87 2.31
CA GLY A 140 14.59 13.48 1.03
C GLY A 140 13.59 12.65 0.20
N PHE A 141 12.85 11.73 0.83
CA PHE A 141 11.78 11.01 0.15
C PHE A 141 10.46 11.79 0.24
N ALA A 142 9.66 11.75 -0.82
CA ALA A 142 8.34 12.36 -0.86
C ALA A 142 7.38 11.53 -1.72
N MET A 143 6.08 11.61 -1.40
CA MET A 143 5.03 11.03 -2.23
C MET A 143 4.77 11.89 -3.47
N LYS A 144 4.27 11.28 -4.55
CA LYS A 144 3.83 12.02 -5.76
C LYS A 144 2.34 12.36 -5.66
N ASP A 145 1.90 13.26 -6.53
CA ASP A 145 0.50 13.63 -6.66
C ASP A 145 -0.31 12.49 -7.30
N ARG A 146 -1.20 11.89 -6.50
CA ARG A 146 -2.01 10.73 -6.92
C ARG A 146 -2.96 11.02 -8.09
N GLN A 147 -3.39 12.27 -8.28
CA GLN A 147 -4.33 12.62 -9.37
C GLN A 147 -3.64 12.72 -10.72
N LYS A 148 -2.33 13.01 -10.73
CA LYS A 148 -1.53 13.12 -11.97
C LYS A 148 -1.08 11.76 -12.49
N GLY A 149 -0.90 10.79 -11.60
CA GLY A 149 -0.30 9.50 -11.94
C GLY A 149 1.23 9.57 -11.97
N LEU A 150 1.85 8.42 -12.25
CA LEU A 150 3.30 8.26 -12.27
C LEU A 150 3.84 8.29 -13.71
N PRO A 151 4.88 9.11 -13.97
CA PRO A 151 5.62 9.07 -15.22
C PRO A 151 6.31 7.72 -15.46
N LEU A 152 6.69 7.48 -16.71
CA LEU A 152 7.28 6.20 -17.16
C LEU A 152 8.47 5.73 -16.31
N GLN A 153 9.37 6.65 -15.94
CA GLN A 153 10.56 6.31 -15.14
C GLN A 153 10.21 5.92 -13.70
N HIS A 154 9.21 6.56 -13.10
CA HIS A 154 8.70 6.20 -11.79
C HIS A 154 8.04 4.83 -11.83
N CYS A 155 7.19 4.57 -12.83
CA CYS A 155 6.56 3.26 -13.01
C CYS A 155 7.60 2.15 -13.14
N ARG A 156 8.66 2.38 -13.92
CA ARG A 156 9.77 1.43 -14.07
C ARG A 156 10.42 1.12 -12.72
N LEU A 157 10.74 2.15 -11.92
CA LEU A 157 11.39 1.96 -10.64
C LEU A 157 10.48 1.20 -9.65
N VAL A 158 9.17 1.50 -9.62
CA VAL A 158 8.21 0.79 -8.75
C VAL A 158 8.11 -0.69 -9.11
N LEU A 159 7.98 -1.02 -10.40
CA LEU A 159 7.90 -2.41 -10.85
C LEU A 159 9.19 -3.19 -10.54
N GLN A 160 10.35 -2.54 -10.63
CA GLN A 160 11.61 -3.13 -10.19
C GLN A 160 11.63 -3.37 -8.68
N GLN A 161 11.08 -2.45 -7.89
CA GLN A 161 11.00 -2.59 -6.44
C GLN A 161 10.04 -3.71 -6.02
N LEU A 162 8.86 -3.79 -6.63
CA LEU A 162 7.92 -4.89 -6.42
C LEU A 162 8.56 -6.23 -6.81
N ALA A 163 9.27 -6.31 -7.94
CA ALA A 163 10.00 -7.51 -8.32
C ALA A 163 11.04 -7.93 -7.26
N ARG A 164 11.75 -6.97 -6.66
CA ARG A 164 12.72 -7.21 -5.59
C ARG A 164 12.07 -7.66 -4.28
N LEU A 165 10.95 -7.03 -3.89
CA LEU A 165 10.13 -7.47 -2.76
C LEU A 165 9.65 -8.91 -2.96
N HIS A 166 9.11 -9.20 -4.15
CA HIS A 166 8.58 -10.51 -4.53
C HIS A 166 9.68 -11.58 -4.52
N ALA A 167 10.81 -11.35 -5.20
CA ALA A 167 11.97 -12.25 -5.18
C ALA A 167 12.46 -12.48 -3.74
N GLY A 168 12.59 -11.40 -2.97
CA GLY A 168 13.10 -11.52 -1.62
C GLY A 168 12.16 -12.27 -0.68
N SER A 169 10.85 -12.11 -0.84
CA SER A 169 9.86 -12.87 -0.10
C SER A 169 9.95 -14.37 -0.36
N VAL A 170 10.23 -14.78 -1.61
CA VAL A 170 10.45 -16.19 -1.96
C VAL A 170 11.62 -16.75 -1.17
N ALA A 171 12.76 -16.06 -1.14
CA ALA A 171 13.92 -16.51 -0.37
C ALA A 171 13.61 -16.61 1.13
N VAL A 172 12.90 -15.63 1.73
CA VAL A 172 12.48 -15.71 3.14
C VAL A 172 11.60 -16.93 3.41
N PHE A 173 10.66 -17.22 2.52
CA PHE A 173 9.70 -18.32 2.71
C PHE A 173 10.31 -19.70 2.41
N GLU A 174 11.33 -19.77 1.57
CA GLU A 174 12.13 -20.98 1.40
C GLU A 174 12.99 -21.30 2.64
N GLU A 175 13.47 -20.28 3.35
CA GLU A 175 14.21 -20.43 4.61
C GLU A 175 13.29 -20.66 5.81
N ASN A 176 12.11 -20.04 5.82
CA ASN A 176 11.16 -20.03 6.93
C ASN A 176 9.72 -20.16 6.39
N PRO A 177 9.27 -21.37 6.03
CA PRO A 177 7.94 -21.58 5.45
C PRO A 177 6.80 -21.20 6.40
N GLU A 178 6.99 -21.34 7.71
CA GLU A 178 5.94 -21.10 8.71
C GLU A 178 5.51 -19.63 8.81
N ILE A 179 6.34 -18.68 8.36
CA ILE A 179 5.95 -17.26 8.36
C ILE A 179 4.80 -16.99 7.37
N VAL A 180 4.63 -17.85 6.35
CA VAL A 180 3.58 -17.72 5.33
C VAL A 180 2.19 -17.76 5.95
N ASP A 181 2.01 -18.55 7.01
CA ASP A 181 0.72 -18.70 7.69
C ASP A 181 0.16 -17.37 8.22
N SER A 182 1.05 -16.38 8.47
CA SER A 182 0.65 -15.04 8.90
C SER A 182 0.00 -14.20 7.78
N PHE A 183 0.05 -14.66 6.52
CA PHE A 183 -0.32 -13.87 5.34
C PHE A 183 -1.32 -14.56 4.40
N ILE A 184 -1.81 -15.76 4.72
CA ILE A 184 -2.73 -16.53 3.87
C ILE A 184 -4.11 -15.87 3.78
N ASP A 185 -4.60 -15.28 4.87
CA ASP A 185 -5.90 -14.60 4.94
C ASP A 185 -5.70 -13.10 5.21
N GLY A 186 -4.79 -12.51 4.43
CA GLY A 186 -4.48 -11.08 4.42
C GLY A 186 -5.15 -10.34 3.26
N GLY A 187 -4.89 -9.03 3.15
CA GLY A 187 -5.44 -8.17 2.10
C GLY A 187 -6.86 -7.65 2.39
N ILE A 188 -7.25 -6.58 1.69
CA ILE A 188 -8.48 -5.81 1.97
C ILE A 188 -9.79 -6.53 1.60
N LEU A 189 -9.71 -7.50 0.70
CA LEU A 189 -10.83 -8.34 0.24
C LEU A 189 -10.75 -9.77 0.82
N SER A 190 -10.05 -9.94 1.94
CA SER A 190 -9.93 -11.22 2.64
C SER A 190 -11.28 -11.72 3.17
N SER A 191 -11.29 -12.91 3.78
CA SER A 191 -12.49 -13.43 4.43
C SER A 191 -12.98 -12.55 5.59
N LYS A 192 -12.11 -11.67 6.10
CA LYS A 192 -12.36 -10.69 7.17
C LYS A 192 -12.90 -9.35 6.66
N CYS A 193 -13.03 -9.17 5.34
CA CYS A 193 -13.51 -7.93 4.75
C CYS A 193 -14.93 -7.57 5.28
N PRO A 194 -15.15 -6.34 5.77
CA PRO A 194 -16.46 -5.90 6.25
C PRO A 194 -17.53 -6.02 5.15
N LYS A 195 -18.72 -6.52 5.52
CA LYS A 195 -19.86 -6.61 4.58
C LYS A 195 -20.27 -5.25 4.02
N THR A 196 -20.12 -4.17 4.80
CA THR A 196 -20.37 -2.80 4.36
C THR A 196 -19.36 -2.33 3.31
N PHE A 197 -18.12 -2.84 3.34
CA PHE A 197 -17.12 -2.59 2.30
C PHE A 197 -17.47 -3.32 1.00
N ILE A 198 -17.86 -4.60 1.09
CA ILE A 198 -18.38 -5.36 -0.06
C ILE A 198 -19.60 -4.67 -0.67
N ARG A 199 -20.54 -4.23 0.17
CA ARG A 199 -21.72 -3.49 -0.29
C ARG A 199 -21.36 -2.19 -1.00
N MET A 200 -20.38 -1.46 -0.47
CA MET A 200 -19.84 -0.26 -1.12
C MET A 200 -19.29 -0.54 -2.50
N MET A 201 -18.60 -1.67 -2.71
CA MET A 201 -18.10 -2.07 -4.02
C MET A 201 -19.24 -2.33 -5.02
N GLU A 202 -20.24 -3.12 -4.62
CA GLU A 202 -21.42 -3.43 -5.43
C GLU A 202 -22.14 -2.15 -5.87
N VAL A 203 -22.47 -1.28 -4.91
CA VAL A 203 -23.22 -0.04 -5.17
C VAL A 203 -22.40 0.94 -6.01
N SER A 204 -21.09 1.05 -5.77
CA SER A 204 -20.20 1.88 -6.59
C SER A 204 -20.22 1.44 -8.05
N LEU A 205 -20.07 0.13 -8.29
CA LEU A 205 -20.04 -0.42 -9.63
C LEU A 205 -21.38 -0.23 -10.35
N LEU A 206 -22.49 -0.48 -9.65
CA LEU A 206 -23.84 -0.26 -10.18
C LEU A 206 -24.04 1.21 -10.60
N ARG A 207 -23.71 2.16 -9.73
CA ARG A 207 -23.85 3.59 -10.01
C ARG A 207 -23.02 4.03 -11.21
N ILE A 208 -21.75 3.63 -11.24
CA ILE A 208 -20.86 3.89 -12.37
C ILE A 208 -21.51 3.39 -13.67
N ALA A 209 -22.03 2.16 -13.65
CA ALA A 209 -22.66 1.57 -14.82
C ALA A 209 -23.95 2.29 -15.25
N GLU A 210 -24.83 2.64 -14.31
CA GLU A 210 -26.06 3.39 -14.58
C GLU A 210 -25.77 4.76 -15.22
N GLN A 211 -24.76 5.47 -14.74
CA GLN A 211 -24.35 6.75 -15.30
C GLN A 211 -23.77 6.59 -16.71
N MET A 212 -22.92 5.59 -16.91
CA MET A 212 -22.36 5.28 -18.23
C MET A 212 -23.43 4.91 -19.26
N LYS A 213 -24.53 4.29 -18.83
CA LYS A 213 -25.66 3.95 -19.71
C LYS A 213 -26.32 5.19 -20.32
N MET A 214 -26.17 6.34 -19.68
CA MET A 214 -26.70 7.64 -20.13
C MET A 214 -25.74 8.39 -21.08
N TRP A 215 -24.53 7.89 -21.30
CA TRP A 215 -23.56 8.54 -22.18
C TRP A 215 -23.91 8.34 -23.65
N SER A 216 -23.54 9.32 -24.48
CA SER A 216 -23.72 9.24 -25.94
C SER A 216 -22.73 8.28 -26.62
N ASP A 217 -21.64 7.91 -25.95
CA ASP A 217 -20.69 6.91 -26.44
C ASP A 217 -21.30 5.50 -26.40
N GLU A 218 -21.58 4.93 -27.57
CA GLU A 218 -22.21 3.61 -27.66
C GLU A 218 -21.35 2.48 -27.08
N LYS A 219 -20.00 2.57 -27.12
CA LYS A 219 -19.13 1.52 -26.58
C LYS A 219 -19.23 1.48 -25.05
N CYS A 220 -19.16 2.65 -24.41
CA CYS A 220 -19.36 2.79 -22.97
C CYS A 220 -20.77 2.36 -22.56
N ALA A 221 -21.81 2.83 -23.26
CA ALA A 221 -23.20 2.49 -22.96
C ALA A 221 -23.50 0.99 -23.11
N ARG A 222 -22.89 0.30 -24.10
CA ARG A 222 -23.01 -1.17 -24.22
C ARG A 222 -22.29 -1.89 -23.09
N THR A 223 -21.11 -1.40 -22.66
CA THR A 223 -20.34 -1.99 -21.57
C THR A 223 -21.05 -1.85 -20.22
N ALA A 224 -21.82 -0.77 -20.02
CA ALA A 224 -22.61 -0.56 -18.81
C ALA A 224 -23.51 -1.76 -18.46
N SER A 225 -24.11 -2.43 -19.45
CA SER A 225 -24.98 -3.59 -19.17
C SER A 225 -24.22 -4.78 -18.59
N LYS A 226 -22.93 -4.96 -18.93
CA LYS A 226 -22.08 -5.97 -18.30
C LYS A 226 -21.70 -5.57 -16.88
N LEU A 227 -21.36 -4.31 -16.66
CA LEU A 227 -21.02 -3.80 -15.32
C LEU A 227 -22.20 -3.86 -14.34
N ILE A 228 -23.43 -3.62 -14.81
CA ILE A 228 -24.65 -3.81 -13.99
C ILE A 228 -24.75 -5.27 -13.54
N LYS A 229 -24.62 -6.24 -14.45
CA LYS A 229 -24.64 -7.66 -14.09
C LYS A 229 -23.51 -8.03 -13.12
N LEU A 230 -22.30 -7.54 -13.40
CA LEU A 230 -21.16 -7.77 -12.53
C LEU A 230 -21.38 -7.18 -11.14
N SER A 231 -22.07 -6.04 -11.01
CA SER A 231 -22.39 -5.44 -9.69
C SER A 231 -23.27 -6.34 -8.82
N GLU A 232 -24.01 -7.27 -9.41
CA GLU A 232 -24.85 -8.24 -8.70
C GLU A 232 -24.04 -9.42 -8.15
N THR A 233 -22.86 -9.72 -8.72
CA THR A 233 -22.06 -10.91 -8.37
C THR A 233 -20.68 -10.58 -7.79
N ILE A 234 -20.16 -9.37 -8.02
CA ILE A 234 -18.79 -8.96 -7.65
C ILE A 234 -18.49 -9.17 -6.16
N GLY A 235 -19.47 -8.97 -5.27
CA GLY A 235 -19.26 -9.16 -3.84
C GLY A 235 -18.98 -10.62 -3.48
N ALA A 236 -19.68 -11.56 -4.11
CA ALA A 236 -19.48 -13.00 -3.90
C ALA A 236 -18.24 -13.54 -4.62
N GLU A 237 -17.86 -12.94 -5.75
CA GLU A 237 -16.69 -13.40 -6.52
C GLU A 237 -15.36 -12.83 -6.00
N CYS A 238 -15.37 -11.60 -5.43
CA CYS A 238 -14.15 -10.95 -4.95
C CYS A 238 -13.48 -11.65 -3.77
N VAL A 239 -14.21 -12.41 -2.96
CA VAL A 239 -13.64 -13.15 -1.82
C VAL A 239 -12.63 -14.22 -2.25
N HIS A 240 -12.68 -14.63 -3.52
CA HIS A 240 -11.81 -15.66 -4.11
C HIS A 240 -10.56 -15.07 -4.78
N ILE A 241 -10.37 -13.75 -4.77
CA ILE A 241 -9.26 -13.09 -5.48
C ILE A 241 -7.89 -13.51 -4.93
N TYR A 242 -7.81 -13.73 -3.62
CA TYR A 242 -6.57 -14.13 -2.95
C TYR A 242 -6.39 -15.65 -2.90
N ASP A 243 -7.37 -16.43 -3.38
CA ASP A 243 -7.33 -17.88 -3.33
C ASP A 243 -6.00 -18.41 -3.85
N TYR A 244 -5.41 -19.24 -3.01
CA TYR A 244 -4.13 -19.87 -3.23
C TYR A 244 -4.26 -21.01 -4.22
N ASP A 245 -3.31 -21.09 -5.16
CA ASP A 245 -3.15 -22.21 -6.07
C ASP A 245 -1.76 -22.80 -5.88
N ILE A 246 -1.69 -24.10 -5.57
CA ILE A 246 -0.44 -24.77 -5.17
C ILE A 246 0.60 -24.77 -6.28
N ASP A 247 0.15 -24.75 -7.53
CA ASP A 247 1.02 -24.78 -8.70
C ASP A 247 1.40 -23.37 -9.19
N GLU A 248 0.79 -22.32 -8.63
CA GLU A 248 1.04 -20.94 -9.03
C GLU A 248 2.23 -20.33 -8.29
N PHE A 249 3.01 -19.49 -8.98
CA PHE A 249 4.09 -18.73 -8.37
C PHE A 249 3.53 -17.69 -7.38
N CYS A 250 3.77 -17.91 -6.09
CA CYS A 250 3.27 -17.08 -5.00
C CYS A 250 4.42 -16.34 -4.30
N VAL A 251 4.10 -15.14 -3.82
CA VAL A 251 5.01 -14.18 -3.20
C VAL A 251 4.27 -13.44 -2.08
N LEU A 252 5.00 -12.74 -1.23
CA LEU A 252 4.39 -11.71 -0.40
C LEU A 252 4.13 -10.48 -1.25
N ASN A 253 2.86 -10.18 -1.49
CA ASN A 253 2.45 -8.92 -2.09
C ASN A 253 2.46 -7.83 -1.02
N HIS A 254 2.75 -6.60 -1.42
CA HIS A 254 2.48 -5.39 -0.64
C HIS A 254 0.97 -5.23 -0.38
N GLY A 255 0.14 -5.57 -1.35
CA GLY A 255 -1.33 -5.60 -1.28
C GLY A 255 -2.01 -4.23 -1.43
N ASP A 256 -1.30 -3.14 -1.15
CA ASP A 256 -1.78 -1.76 -1.36
C ASP A 256 -0.73 -0.85 -2.03
N CYS A 257 -0.13 -1.28 -3.14
CA CYS A 257 0.94 -0.52 -3.82
C CYS A 257 0.37 0.59 -4.72
N TRP A 258 -0.15 1.66 -4.10
CA TRP A 258 -0.60 2.88 -4.79
C TRP A 258 0.28 4.10 -4.47
N ILE A 259 0.06 5.23 -5.16
CA ILE A 259 0.95 6.40 -5.14
C ILE A 259 1.19 6.94 -3.72
N ASN A 260 0.19 6.92 -2.84
CA ASN A 260 0.35 7.38 -1.45
C ASN A 260 1.19 6.43 -0.58
N ASN A 261 1.41 5.19 -1.03
CA ASN A 261 2.24 4.19 -0.33
C ASN A 261 3.62 4.04 -0.97
N ILE A 262 4.00 4.97 -1.86
CA ILE A 262 5.29 4.99 -2.54
C ILE A 262 5.95 6.34 -2.29
N MET A 263 7.11 6.33 -1.63
CA MET A 263 7.91 7.53 -1.43
C MET A 263 9.14 7.50 -2.34
N PHE A 264 9.33 8.54 -3.13
CA PHE A 264 10.43 8.69 -4.07
C PHE A 264 11.46 9.69 -3.57
N LYS A 265 12.72 9.39 -3.82
CA LYS A 265 13.80 10.38 -3.81
C LYS A 265 14.12 10.73 -5.26
N GLU A 266 14.14 12.02 -5.55
CA GLU A 266 14.38 12.54 -6.91
C GLU A 266 15.69 13.31 -6.98
N ASN A 267 16.34 13.29 -8.14
CA ASN A 267 17.46 14.18 -8.42
C ASN A 267 16.98 15.61 -8.76
N GLU A 268 17.91 16.55 -8.96
CA GLU A 268 17.60 17.95 -9.29
C GLU A 268 16.76 18.13 -10.58
N LYS A 269 16.69 17.11 -11.45
CA LYS A 269 15.89 17.10 -12.68
C LYS A 269 14.50 16.49 -12.49
N GLY A 270 14.12 16.13 -11.25
CA GLY A 270 12.85 15.46 -10.94
C GLY A 270 12.80 13.99 -11.38
N GLN A 271 13.94 13.36 -11.66
CA GLN A 271 13.98 11.94 -12.01
C GLN A 271 14.11 11.08 -10.75
N PRO A 272 13.38 9.96 -10.64
CA PRO A 272 13.43 9.10 -9.47
C PRO A 272 14.76 8.34 -9.44
N VAL A 273 15.47 8.44 -8.31
CA VAL A 273 16.75 7.75 -8.08
C VAL A 273 16.65 6.62 -7.06
N GLU A 274 15.74 6.76 -6.10
CA GLU A 274 15.47 5.77 -5.06
C GLU A 274 13.97 5.80 -4.76
N LEU A 275 13.43 4.68 -4.31
CA LEU A 275 12.08 4.62 -3.78
C LEU A 275 11.98 3.66 -2.61
N LEU A 276 11.04 3.93 -1.72
CA LEU A 276 10.65 3.06 -0.62
C LEU A 276 9.14 2.87 -0.66
N LEU A 277 8.71 1.64 -0.45
CA LEU A 277 7.29 1.32 -0.21
C LEU A 277 7.01 1.47 1.28
N VAL A 278 5.86 2.04 1.61
CA VAL A 278 5.38 2.23 2.99
C VAL A 278 3.98 1.65 3.13
N ASP A 279 3.54 1.41 4.36
CA ASP A 279 2.20 0.90 4.66
C ASP A 279 1.94 -0.53 4.12
N TYR A 280 2.59 -1.50 4.74
CA TYR A 280 2.49 -2.92 4.40
C TYR A 280 1.27 -3.63 5.03
N GLN A 281 0.27 -2.87 5.50
CA GLN A 281 -0.85 -3.40 6.29
C GLN A 281 -1.75 -4.38 5.53
N MET A 282 -1.76 -4.31 4.20
CA MET A 282 -2.57 -5.18 3.33
C MET A 282 -1.78 -6.34 2.73
N SER A 283 -0.58 -6.64 3.26
CA SER A 283 0.27 -7.67 2.70
C SER A 283 -0.39 -9.05 2.72
N VAL A 284 -0.27 -9.80 1.63
CA VAL A 284 -0.93 -11.09 1.43
C VAL A 284 -0.05 -12.04 0.62
N TYR A 285 0.00 -13.30 1.04
CA TYR A 285 0.74 -14.33 0.33
C TYR A 285 -0.11 -14.99 -0.75
N THR A 286 0.15 -14.62 -2.01
CA THR A 286 -0.57 -15.16 -3.18
C THR A 286 0.20 -14.78 -4.45
N SER A 287 -0.42 -14.93 -5.61
CA SER A 287 0.15 -14.55 -6.91
C SER A 287 0.64 -13.10 -6.93
N PRO A 288 1.79 -12.78 -7.58
CA PRO A 288 2.25 -11.40 -7.77
C PRO A 288 1.29 -10.56 -8.63
N ALA A 289 0.29 -11.22 -9.26
CA ALA A 289 -0.76 -10.56 -10.00
C ALA A 289 -1.53 -9.53 -9.17
N ILE A 290 -1.63 -9.69 -7.84
CA ILE A 290 -2.32 -8.73 -6.97
C ILE A 290 -1.67 -7.35 -7.05
N ASP A 291 -0.38 -7.25 -6.72
CA ASP A 291 0.32 -5.96 -6.77
C ASP A 291 0.39 -5.39 -8.19
N LEU A 292 0.59 -6.24 -9.20
CA LEU A 292 0.68 -5.80 -10.60
C LEU A 292 -0.66 -5.27 -11.12
N LEU A 293 -1.77 -5.94 -10.84
CA LEU A 293 -3.09 -5.45 -11.22
C LEU A 293 -3.40 -4.16 -10.47
N TYR A 294 -3.14 -4.09 -9.18
CA TYR A 294 -3.40 -2.88 -8.40
C TYR A 294 -2.61 -1.68 -8.94
N PHE A 295 -1.29 -1.84 -9.04
CA PHE A 295 -0.39 -0.79 -9.49
C PHE A 295 -0.72 -0.32 -10.91
N LEU A 296 -0.83 -1.24 -11.89
CA LEU A 296 -1.01 -0.88 -13.29
C LEU A 296 -2.35 -0.21 -13.58
N ASN A 297 -3.40 -0.54 -12.83
CA ASN A 297 -4.72 0.07 -13.01
C ASN A 297 -4.83 1.44 -12.31
N ILE A 298 -4.12 1.68 -11.21
CA ILE A 298 -4.25 2.91 -10.41
C ILE A 298 -3.15 3.93 -10.70
N CYS A 299 -1.89 3.53 -10.81
CA CYS A 299 -0.76 4.46 -10.66
C CYS A 299 -0.22 5.13 -11.95
N PRO A 300 -0.05 4.44 -13.09
CA PRO A 300 0.56 5.06 -14.27
C PRO A 300 -0.20 6.31 -14.74
N GLU A 301 0.50 7.29 -15.31
CA GLU A 301 -0.13 8.42 -16.01
C GLU A 301 -1.13 7.96 -17.07
N PHE A 302 -2.14 8.79 -17.33
CA PHE A 302 -3.24 8.48 -18.25
C PHE A 302 -2.75 7.91 -19.58
N ASP A 303 -1.71 8.48 -20.21
CA ASP A 303 -1.22 8.05 -21.52
C ASP A 303 -0.51 6.68 -21.51
N LEU A 304 0.06 6.30 -20.36
CA LEU A 304 0.76 5.02 -20.17
C LEU A 304 -0.19 3.86 -19.83
N LYS A 305 -1.32 4.15 -19.18
CA LYS A 305 -2.31 3.14 -18.82
C LYS A 305 -2.78 2.37 -20.05
N TYR A 306 -2.70 1.05 -19.98
CA TYR A 306 -3.09 0.10 -21.03
C TYR A 306 -2.31 0.15 -22.34
N THR A 307 -1.33 1.05 -22.49
CA THR A 307 -0.51 1.19 -23.70
C THR A 307 0.90 0.61 -23.51
N GLN A 308 1.36 0.49 -22.26
CA GLN A 308 2.72 0.03 -21.91
C GLN A 308 2.75 -1.26 -21.07
N ASP A 309 1.62 -1.95 -20.92
CA ASP A 309 1.51 -3.11 -20.02
C ASP A 309 2.56 -4.18 -20.32
N ASP A 310 2.78 -4.51 -21.59
CA ASP A 310 3.77 -5.51 -22.01
C ASP A 310 5.20 -5.10 -21.63
N TYR A 311 5.52 -3.82 -21.78
CA TYR A 311 6.81 -3.25 -21.39
C TYR A 311 6.97 -3.29 -19.87
N PHE A 312 5.94 -2.93 -19.11
CA PHE A 312 5.93 -2.97 -17.65
C PHE A 312 6.05 -4.39 -17.08
N LEU A 313 5.30 -5.35 -17.62
CA LEU A 313 5.39 -6.76 -17.21
C LEU A 313 6.75 -7.34 -17.54
N LYS A 314 7.36 -6.92 -18.66
CA LYS A 314 8.73 -7.32 -19.00
C LYS A 314 9.75 -6.78 -17.99
N ILE A 315 9.68 -5.50 -17.62
CA ILE A 315 10.54 -4.93 -16.58
C ILE A 315 10.43 -5.72 -15.28
N TYR A 316 9.20 -6.01 -14.86
CA TYR A 316 8.95 -6.77 -13.64
C TYR A 316 9.58 -8.17 -13.70
N LEU A 317 9.31 -8.94 -14.77
CA LEU A 317 9.82 -10.30 -14.92
C LEU A 317 11.35 -10.35 -15.05
N ASP A 318 11.95 -9.48 -15.86
CA ASP A 318 13.40 -9.43 -16.03
C ASP A 318 14.08 -9.15 -14.68
N THR A 319 13.53 -8.21 -13.89
CA THR A 319 14.07 -7.86 -12.57
C THR A 319 13.85 -8.97 -11.55
N LEU A 320 12.70 -9.63 -11.59
CA LEU A 320 12.37 -10.75 -10.71
C LEU A 320 13.33 -11.91 -10.96
N GLU A 321 13.52 -12.31 -12.22
CA GLU A 321 14.42 -13.37 -12.63
C GLU A 321 15.87 -13.07 -12.23
N GLU A 322 16.35 -11.86 -12.52
CA GLU A 322 17.69 -11.44 -12.14
C GLU A 322 17.88 -11.46 -10.61
N THR A 323 16.93 -10.91 -9.86
CA THR A 323 17.03 -10.84 -8.40
C THR A 323 16.99 -12.23 -7.78
N MET A 324 16.04 -13.09 -8.19
CA MET A 324 15.92 -14.46 -7.68
C MET A 324 17.17 -15.30 -7.97
N LYS A 325 17.78 -15.11 -9.14
CA LYS A 325 19.04 -15.76 -9.48
C LYS A 325 20.19 -15.28 -8.59
N ASN A 326 20.28 -13.97 -8.33
CA ASN A 326 21.35 -13.39 -7.53
C ASN A 326 21.28 -13.77 -6.04
N ILE A 327 20.11 -14.17 -5.54
CA ILE A 327 19.88 -14.59 -4.16
C ILE A 327 19.66 -16.11 -4.02
N ASP A 328 19.97 -16.87 -5.08
CA ASP A 328 19.92 -18.33 -5.14
C ASP A 328 18.56 -18.96 -4.73
N CYS A 329 17.44 -18.33 -5.13
CA CYS A 329 16.11 -18.92 -4.93
C CYS A 329 16.00 -20.30 -5.61
N LYS A 330 15.40 -21.27 -4.91
CA LYS A 330 15.16 -22.62 -5.46
C LYS A 330 13.98 -22.61 -6.43
N ARG A 331 12.95 -21.82 -6.14
CA ARG A 331 11.78 -21.64 -6.99
C ARG A 331 12.17 -20.87 -8.24
N LYS A 332 11.58 -21.24 -9.38
CA LYS A 332 11.77 -20.51 -10.64
C LYS A 332 10.74 -19.38 -10.78
N PRO A 333 11.13 -18.23 -11.36
CA PRO A 333 10.17 -17.19 -11.69
C PRO A 333 9.14 -17.68 -12.73
N PRO A 334 7.93 -17.08 -12.76
CA PRO A 334 6.92 -17.43 -13.74
C PRO A 334 7.31 -16.92 -15.13
N THR A 335 6.84 -17.60 -16.17
CA THR A 335 6.92 -17.09 -17.54
C THR A 335 5.92 -15.95 -17.76
N MET A 336 6.13 -15.13 -18.80
CA MET A 336 5.16 -14.11 -19.22
C MET A 336 3.75 -14.68 -19.45
N LYS A 337 3.67 -15.90 -20.01
CA LYS A 337 2.39 -16.59 -20.22
C LYS A 337 1.70 -16.89 -18.88
N GLN A 338 2.42 -17.54 -17.95
CA GLN A 338 1.88 -17.86 -16.63
C GLN A 338 1.47 -16.60 -15.85
N LEU A 339 2.27 -15.53 -15.93
CA LEU A 339 1.93 -14.26 -15.28
C LEU A 339 0.65 -13.64 -15.85
N ARG A 340 0.46 -13.67 -17.18
CA ARG A 340 -0.77 -13.18 -17.81
C ARG A 340 -1.99 -14.02 -17.46
N GLU A 341 -1.83 -15.35 -17.42
CA GLU A 341 -2.90 -16.27 -16.99
C GLU A 341 -3.30 -15.99 -15.53
N ALA A 342 -2.32 -15.81 -14.65
CA ALA A 342 -2.51 -15.42 -13.25
C ALA A 342 -3.25 -14.07 -13.09
N MET A 343 -2.85 -13.06 -13.87
CA MET A 343 -3.50 -11.75 -13.88
C MET A 343 -4.93 -11.83 -14.41
N HIS A 344 -5.17 -12.61 -15.46
CA HIS A 344 -6.52 -12.77 -16.02
C HIS A 344 -7.44 -13.57 -15.09
N LYS A 345 -6.91 -14.59 -14.38
CA LYS A 345 -7.63 -15.32 -13.33
C LYS A 345 -8.14 -14.36 -12.25
N ARG A 346 -7.40 -13.29 -11.94
CA ARG A 346 -7.71 -12.27 -10.91
C ARG A 346 -8.22 -10.95 -11.49
N ARG A 347 -8.73 -10.94 -12.73
CA ARG A 347 -9.18 -9.72 -13.43
C ARG A 347 -10.21 -8.88 -12.67
N LEU A 348 -11.02 -9.49 -11.79
CA LEU A 348 -11.94 -8.75 -10.91
C LEU A 348 -11.22 -7.79 -9.96
N TYR A 349 -9.99 -8.11 -9.56
CA TYR A 349 -9.17 -7.20 -8.77
C TYR A 349 -8.78 -5.94 -9.56
N ALA A 350 -8.67 -6.04 -10.90
CA ALA A 350 -8.50 -4.88 -11.77
C ALA A 350 -9.77 -4.02 -11.83
N VAL A 351 -10.96 -4.64 -11.79
CA VAL A 351 -12.25 -3.93 -11.74
C VAL A 351 -12.38 -3.20 -10.40
N PHE A 352 -12.10 -3.89 -9.29
CA PHE A 352 -12.07 -3.30 -7.96
C PHE A 352 -11.10 -2.11 -7.86
N SER A 353 -9.83 -2.31 -8.23
CA SER A 353 -8.80 -1.27 -8.13
C SER A 353 -9.01 -0.14 -9.14
N GLY A 354 -9.23 -0.46 -10.42
CA GLY A 354 -9.26 0.50 -11.52
C GLY A 354 -10.60 1.19 -11.76
N VAL A 355 -11.73 0.49 -11.58
CA VAL A 355 -13.06 1.08 -11.83
C VAL A 355 -13.66 1.60 -10.54
N ILE A 356 -13.62 0.83 -9.45
CA ILE A 356 -14.28 1.22 -8.19
C ILE A 356 -13.40 2.18 -7.40
N LEU A 357 -12.21 1.76 -6.99
CA LEU A 357 -11.35 2.57 -6.11
C LEU A 357 -10.76 3.78 -6.84
N TYR A 358 -10.17 3.59 -8.02
CA TYR A 358 -9.47 4.68 -8.68
C TYR A 358 -10.39 5.81 -9.13
N LEU A 359 -11.57 5.51 -9.70
CA LEU A 359 -12.56 6.55 -10.01
C LEU A 359 -13.05 7.27 -8.75
N ARG A 360 -13.22 6.56 -7.63
CA ARG A 360 -13.50 7.18 -6.33
C ARG A 360 -12.37 8.09 -5.86
N MET A 361 -11.10 7.70 -6.05
CA MET A 361 -9.92 8.52 -5.70
C MET A 361 -9.75 9.76 -6.59
N MET A 362 -10.32 9.75 -7.80
CA MET A 362 -10.36 10.91 -8.70
C MET A 362 -11.45 11.91 -8.31
N ALA A 363 -12.46 11.52 -7.53
CA ALA A 363 -13.52 12.43 -7.12
C ALA A 363 -12.98 13.59 -6.27
N ASP A 364 -13.60 14.76 -6.41
CA ASP A 364 -13.24 15.95 -5.64
C ASP A 364 -13.48 15.74 -4.15
N LYS A 365 -12.62 16.30 -3.30
CA LYS A 365 -12.62 16.04 -1.84
C LYS A 365 -13.95 16.43 -1.20
N GLU A 366 -14.61 17.46 -1.73
CA GLU A 366 -15.90 17.97 -1.30
C GLU A 366 -17.05 17.01 -1.63
N ASP A 367 -16.91 16.20 -2.69
CA ASP A 367 -17.91 15.21 -3.12
C ASP A 367 -17.68 13.83 -2.48
N THR A 368 -16.47 13.56 -1.97
CA THR A 368 -16.16 12.27 -1.32
C THR A 368 -16.80 12.10 0.06
N GLU A 369 -17.52 11.00 0.22
CA GLU A 369 -18.01 10.54 1.53
C GLU A 369 -16.84 10.00 2.37
N ASP A 370 -16.77 10.45 3.63
CA ASP A 370 -15.87 9.87 4.62
C ASP A 370 -16.22 8.41 4.89
N PHE A 371 -15.22 7.54 5.09
CA PHE A 371 -15.45 6.11 5.32
C PHE A 371 -16.24 5.82 6.60
N VAL A 372 -16.09 6.63 7.64
CA VAL A 372 -16.89 6.50 8.88
C VAL A 372 -18.36 6.75 8.55
N LEU A 373 -18.66 7.82 7.82
CA LEU A 373 -20.03 8.12 7.38
C LEU A 373 -20.59 6.98 6.51
N LEU A 374 -19.77 6.50 5.57
CA LEU A 374 -20.17 5.48 4.61
C LEU A 374 -20.50 4.14 5.27
N PHE A 375 -19.70 3.71 6.24
CA PHE A 375 -19.90 2.40 6.88
C PHE A 375 -20.86 2.46 8.06
N ASP A 376 -20.88 3.53 8.85
CA ASP A 376 -21.75 3.64 10.03
C ASP A 376 -23.17 4.12 9.69
N LYS A 377 -23.30 5.13 8.82
CA LYS A 377 -24.61 5.74 8.54
C LYS A 377 -25.26 5.26 7.27
N LEU A 378 -24.45 4.95 6.26
CA LEU A 378 -24.95 4.51 4.96
C LEU A 378 -24.88 2.99 4.76
N SER A 379 -24.25 2.25 5.68
CA SER A 379 -24.12 0.79 5.57
C SER A 379 -23.52 0.32 4.24
N GLY A 380 -22.60 1.11 3.67
CA GLY A 380 -22.00 0.85 2.35
C GLY A 380 -22.80 1.41 1.16
N GLU A 381 -24.00 1.98 1.36
CA GLU A 381 -24.80 2.62 0.31
C GLU A 381 -24.22 3.99 -0.08
N THR A 382 -23.09 3.97 -0.80
CA THR A 382 -22.43 5.19 -1.27
C THR A 382 -23.36 5.98 -2.20
N LYS A 383 -23.31 7.31 -2.10
CA LYS A 383 -24.02 8.24 -2.99
C LYS A 383 -23.06 9.01 -3.91
N LEU A 384 -21.79 8.63 -3.89
CA LEU A 384 -20.74 9.31 -4.66
C LEU A 384 -21.04 9.26 -6.16
N ASP A 385 -21.00 10.43 -6.77
CA ASP A 385 -20.98 10.59 -8.22
C ASP A 385 -19.53 10.87 -8.65
N VAL A 386 -18.83 9.83 -9.07
CA VAL A 386 -17.42 9.95 -9.50
C VAL A 386 -17.27 10.73 -10.80
N PHE A 387 -18.33 10.88 -11.58
CA PHE A 387 -18.30 11.54 -12.90
C PHE A 387 -18.60 13.03 -12.86
N LYS A 388 -18.80 13.61 -11.66
CA LYS A 388 -18.71 15.07 -11.48
C LYS A 388 -17.34 15.61 -11.86
N ASN A 389 -16.27 14.84 -11.62
CA ASN A 389 -14.93 15.19 -12.07
C ASN A 389 -14.77 14.85 -13.58
N PRO A 390 -14.51 15.83 -14.47
CA PRO A 390 -14.29 15.58 -15.89
C PRO A 390 -13.12 14.65 -16.20
N ASP A 391 -12.08 14.63 -15.36
CA ASP A 391 -10.93 13.75 -15.53
C ASP A 391 -11.31 12.29 -15.27
N ALA A 392 -12.23 12.02 -14.33
CA ALA A 392 -12.78 10.69 -14.11
C ALA A 392 -13.61 10.20 -15.31
N VAL A 393 -14.36 11.10 -15.95
CA VAL A 393 -15.09 10.80 -17.20
C VAL A 393 -14.12 10.45 -18.33
N LYS A 394 -13.09 11.28 -18.55
CA LYS A 394 -12.06 11.04 -19.57
C LYS A 394 -11.33 9.72 -19.33
N LEU A 395 -11.03 9.43 -18.07
CA LEU A 395 -10.40 8.18 -17.65
C LEU A 395 -11.27 6.97 -17.97
N ALA A 396 -12.53 6.98 -17.55
CA ALA A 396 -13.47 5.89 -17.80
C ALA A 396 -13.68 5.61 -19.30
N HIS A 397 -13.77 6.65 -20.14
CA HIS A 397 -13.85 6.50 -21.60
C HIS A 397 -12.65 5.77 -22.21
N LYS A 398 -11.46 5.89 -21.60
CA LYS A 398 -10.27 5.15 -22.04
C LYS A 398 -10.25 3.73 -21.47
N MET A 399 -10.37 3.60 -20.15
CA MET A 399 -10.07 2.34 -19.44
C MET A 399 -11.13 1.28 -19.70
N ILE A 400 -12.41 1.64 -19.57
CA ILE A 400 -13.50 0.66 -19.50
C ILE A 400 -13.68 -0.11 -20.82
N PRO A 401 -13.65 0.53 -22.02
CA PRO A 401 -13.70 -0.22 -23.27
C PRO A 401 -12.54 -1.22 -23.42
N ILE A 402 -11.32 -0.84 -23.03
CA ILE A 402 -10.14 -1.70 -23.10
C ILE A 402 -10.27 -2.89 -22.14
N MET A 403 -10.71 -2.65 -20.90
CA MET A 403 -10.96 -3.71 -19.93
C MET A 403 -12.02 -4.70 -20.43
N ASN A 404 -13.09 -4.20 -21.08
CA ASN A 404 -14.10 -5.06 -21.70
C ASN A 404 -13.54 -5.90 -22.85
N GLU A 405 -12.73 -5.32 -23.73
CA GLU A 405 -12.07 -6.06 -24.83
C GLU A 405 -11.11 -7.14 -24.32
N ARG A 406 -10.54 -6.95 -23.12
CA ARG A 406 -9.71 -7.94 -22.41
C ARG A 406 -10.49 -8.97 -21.60
N GLY A 407 -11.84 -8.91 -21.62
CA GLY A 407 -12.72 -9.83 -20.91
C GLY A 407 -12.75 -9.64 -19.39
N TYR A 408 -12.42 -8.45 -18.87
CA TYR A 408 -12.38 -8.21 -17.43
C TYR A 408 -13.77 -8.16 -16.77
N PHE A 409 -14.83 -8.04 -17.57
CA PHE A 409 -16.23 -7.98 -17.11
C PHE A 409 -17.03 -9.22 -17.49
N ASP A 410 -16.35 -10.28 -17.94
CA ASP A 410 -16.93 -11.55 -18.37
C ASP A 410 -16.78 -12.65 -17.32
#